data_AF-A0A520ZUR4-F1
#
_entry.id   AF-A0A520ZUR4-F1
#
_cell.length_a   1.000
_cell.length_b   1.000
_cell.length_c   1.000
_cell.angle_alpha   90.00
_cell.angle_beta   90.00
_cell.angle_gamma   90.00
#
_symmetry.space_group_name_H-M   'P 1'
#
loop_
_entity.id
_entity.type
_entity.pdbx_description
1 polymer ?
#
loop_
_entity_poly.entity_id
_entity_poly.type
_entity_poly.pdbx_seq_one_letter_code
_entity_poly.pdbx_strand_id
1 'polypeptide(L)' 'TAEMDALPERFKTEPLPDGPCKGETVDVSSMISTYYKIRGWTEDGKPTPELLEKLNIPSNIKA' A
#
# COMPACT_ATOMS: atom_id res chain seq x y z
N THR A 1 9.14 -1.85 2.09
CA THR A 1 9.08 -0.36 2.10
C THR A 1 8.04 0.05 1.09
N ALA A 2 7.53 1.30 1.13
CA ALA A 2 6.46 1.74 0.22
C ALA A 2 6.68 1.41 -1.27
N GLU A 3 7.93 1.36 -1.73
CA GLU A 3 8.31 0.95 -3.10
C GLU A 3 8.02 -0.53 -3.41
N MET A 4 8.06 -1.40 -2.39
CA MET A 4 7.72 -2.83 -2.49
C MET A 4 6.21 -3.07 -2.53
N ASP A 5 5.42 -2.09 -2.10
CA ASP A 5 3.96 -2.14 -2.12
C ASP A 5 3.46 -1.70 -3.50
N ALA A 6 3.94 -2.35 -4.56
CA ALA A 6 3.56 -2.05 -5.94
C ALA A 6 3.10 -3.33 -6.66
N LEU A 7 2.13 -3.17 -7.57
CA LEU A 7 1.77 -4.24 -8.49
C LEU A 7 2.75 -4.29 -9.68
N PRO A 8 2.89 -5.46 -10.33
CA PRO A 8 3.59 -5.57 -11.60
C PRO A 8 3.10 -4.53 -12.62
N GLU A 9 4.02 -4.04 -13.46
CA GLU A 9 3.77 -2.90 -14.35
C GLU A 9 2.57 -3.10 -15.29
N ARG A 10 2.32 -4.35 -15.68
CA ARG A 10 1.16 -4.72 -16.51
C ARG A 10 -0.18 -4.25 -15.92
N PHE A 11 -0.35 -4.19 -14.60
CA PHE A 11 -1.61 -3.76 -14.00
C PHE A 11 -1.87 -2.25 -14.14
N LYS A 12 -0.81 -1.47 -14.37
CA LYS A 12 -0.88 -0.02 -14.59
C LYS A 12 -0.96 0.33 -16.08
N THR A 13 -0.37 -0.50 -16.92
CA THR A 13 -0.12 -0.19 -18.34
C THR A 13 -0.93 -1.02 -19.33
N GLU A 14 -1.35 -2.23 -18.98
CA GLU A 14 -2.16 -3.10 -19.84
C GLU A 14 -3.62 -3.09 -19.36
N PRO A 15 -4.53 -2.46 -20.11
CA PRO A 15 -5.95 -2.51 -19.79
C PRO A 15 -6.49 -3.94 -19.81
N LEU A 16 -7.48 -4.22 -18.97
CA LEU A 16 -8.15 -5.52 -18.99
C LEU A 16 -8.73 -5.81 -20.39
N PRO A 17 -8.46 -6.99 -20.97
CA PRO A 17 -8.83 -7.29 -22.35
C PRO A 17 -10.33 -7.57 -22.53
N ASP A 18 -11.01 -8.02 -21.48
CA ASP A 18 -12.42 -8.39 -21.51
C ASP A 18 -13.10 -8.30 -20.14
N GLY A 19 -14.41 -8.50 -20.12
CA GLY A 19 -15.26 -8.48 -18.93
C GLY A 19 -15.80 -7.09 -18.57
N PRO A 20 -16.50 -6.96 -17.42
CA PRO A 20 -17.17 -5.72 -17.03
C PRO A 20 -16.24 -4.51 -16.86
N CYS A 21 -14.98 -4.75 -16.53
CA CYS A 21 -13.94 -3.72 -16.38
C CYS A 21 -12.99 -3.66 -17.58
N LYS A 22 -13.41 -4.14 -18.75
CA LYS A 22 -12.62 -4.09 -19.98
C LYS A 22 -12.17 -2.66 -20.27
N GLY A 23 -10.89 -2.49 -20.60
CA GLY A 23 -10.31 -1.18 -20.91
C GLY A 23 -9.81 -0.39 -19.70
N GLU A 24 -10.02 -0.89 -18.48
CA GLU A 24 -9.55 -0.25 -17.25
C GLU A 24 -8.16 -0.77 -16.83
N THR A 25 -7.38 0.11 -16.20
CA THR A 25 -6.14 -0.22 -15.46
C THR A 25 -6.31 0.14 -13.98
N VAL A 26 -5.38 -0.28 -13.12
CA VAL A 26 -5.47 -0.05 -11.68
C VAL A 26 -4.39 0.91 -11.21
N ASP A 27 -4.80 2.06 -10.64
CA ASP A 27 -3.89 2.97 -9.94
C ASP A 27 -3.82 2.63 -8.45
N VAL A 28 -2.91 1.72 -8.10
CA VAL A 28 -2.66 1.32 -6.71
C VAL A 28 -1.94 2.41 -5.92
N SER A 29 -1.22 3.33 -6.57
CA SER A 29 -0.40 4.33 -5.88
C SER A 29 -1.25 5.31 -5.06
N SER A 30 -2.39 5.75 -5.60
CA SER A 30 -3.34 6.61 -4.90
C SER A 30 -4.03 5.90 -3.74
N MET A 31 -4.26 4.59 -3.85
CA MET A 31 -4.91 3.79 -2.81
C MET A 31 -4.00 3.57 -1.58
N ILE A 32 -2.70 3.42 -1.80
CA ILE A 32 -1.73 3.10 -0.73
C ILE A 32 -1.57 4.24 0.27
N SER A 33 -1.55 5.50 -0.18
CA SER A 33 -1.49 6.66 0.73
C SER A 33 -2.67 6.65 1.72
N THR A 34 -3.86 6.35 1.21
CA THR A 34 -5.08 6.21 2.04
C THR A 34 -4.97 5.02 3.00
N TYR A 35 -4.45 3.89 2.52
CA TYR A 35 -4.25 2.70 3.34
C TYR A 35 -3.31 2.96 4.53
N TYR A 36 -2.17 3.63 4.30
CA TYR A 36 -1.23 3.96 5.38
C TYR A 36 -1.83 4.89 6.42
N LYS A 37 -2.58 5.91 5.99
CA LYS A 37 -3.28 6.82 6.90
C LYS A 37 -4.26 6.07 7.79
N ILE A 38 -5.07 5.18 7.22
CA ILE A 38 -6.03 4.36 7.97
C ILE A 38 -5.31 3.41 8.95
N ARG A 39 -4.16 2.87 8.53
CA ARG A 39 -3.37 1.96 9.36
C ARG A 39 -2.56 2.63 10.45
N GLY A 40 -2.41 3.96 10.45
CA GLY A 40 -1.49 4.66 11.35
C GLY A 40 -0.03 4.38 10.99
N TRP A 41 0.26 4.35 9.69
CA TRP A 41 1.59 4.17 9.14
C TRP A 41 2.09 5.48 8.53
N THR A 42 3.40 5.65 8.46
CA THR A 42 4.07 6.74 7.74
C THR A 42 3.92 6.55 6.24
N GLU A 43 4.17 7.62 5.46
CA GLU A 43 4.13 7.57 4.00
C GLU A 43 5.16 6.60 3.40
N ASP A 44 6.25 6.31 4.11
CA ASP A 44 7.26 5.31 3.74
C ASP A 44 6.82 3.85 3.95
N GLY A 45 5.59 3.63 4.42
CA GLY A 45 5.01 2.31 4.66
C GLY A 45 5.51 1.65 5.94
N LYS A 46 5.71 2.44 7.02
CA LYS A 46 6.13 1.93 8.33
C LYS A 46 5.11 2.27 9.43
N PRO A 47 4.81 1.35 10.36
CA PRO A 47 4.03 1.66 11.56
C PRO A 47 4.60 2.87 12.32
N THR A 48 3.75 3.78 12.79
CA THR A 48 4.21 4.88 13.65
C THR A 48 4.50 4.40 15.07
N PRO A 49 5.33 5.12 15.85
CA PRO A 49 5.60 4.77 17.25
C PRO A 49 4.33 4.68 18.10
N GLU A 50 3.36 5.57 17.88
CA GLU A 50 2.10 5.60 18.62
C GLU A 50 1.27 4.33 18.36
N LEU A 51 1.28 3.83 17.13
CA LEU A 51 0.62 2.56 16.78
C LEU A 51 1.31 1.37 17.45
N LEU A 52 2.64 1.33 17.44
CA LEU A 52 3.42 0.26 18.04
C LEU A 52 3.20 0.18 19.56
N GLU A 53 3.19 1.34 20.23
CA GLU A 53 2.87 1.44 21.65
C GLU A 53 1.44 0.96 21.94
N LYS A 54 0.45 1.45 21.19
CA LYS A 54 -0.95 1.02 21.31
C LYS A 54 -1.11 -0.50 21.16
N LEU A 55 -0.29 -1.13 20.31
CA LEU A 55 -0.34 -2.56 20.05
C LEU A 55 0.61 -3.39 20.93
N ASN A 56 1.35 -2.77 21.86
CA ASN A 56 2.36 -3.42 22.70
C ASN A 56 3.45 -4.16 21.89
N ILE A 57 3.84 -3.59 20.75
CA ILE A 57 4.89 -4.13 19.88
C ILE A 57 6.19 -3.35 20.16
N PRO A 58 7.30 -4.02 20.52
CA PRO A 58 8.54 -3.32 20.81
C PRO A 58 9.16 -2.75 19.52
N SER A 59 9.62 -1.50 19.58
CA SER A 59 10.11 -0.72 18.43
C SER A 59 11.40 -1.26 17.78
N ASN A 60 11.98 -2.33 18.31
CA ASN A 60 13.23 -2.94 17.86
C ASN A 60 13.03 -4.15 16.93
N ILE A 61 11.79 -4.43 16.49
CA ILE A 61 11.53 -5.46 15.48
C ILE A 61 11.96 -4.92 14.11
N LYS A 62 12.96 -5.56 13.50
CA LYS A 62 13.31 -5.29 12.11
C LYS A 62 12.20 -5.83 11.20
N ALA A 63 11.49 -4.93 10.54
CA ALA A 63 10.61 -5.22 9.41
C ALA A 63 11.43 -5.41 8.13
#